data_AF-A0A949XJC9-F1
#
_entry.id   AF-A0A949XJC9-F1
#
_cell.length_a   1.000
_cell.length_b   1.000
_cell.length_c   1.000
_cell.angle_alpha   90.00
_cell.angle_beta   90.00
_cell.angle_gamma   90.00
#
_symmetry.space_group_name_H-M   'P 1'
#
loop_
_entity.id
_entity.type
_entity.pdbx_description
1 polymer ?
#
loop_
_entity_poly.entity_id
_entity_poly.type
_entity_poly.pdbx_seq_one_letter_code
_entity_poly.pdbx_strand_id
1 'polypeptide(L)'
;MFARLTFFFFLLLIAVPARAETLRYMVGDLDVLPLHYGTNDLHISGDDLLIVRGVFETGTAWGGDVYTVLIKNGDAWEMVRYEKNGWSGVLTKTQPHTFEDSIVTVRFMVPKGTSKSGNVSSLYVLKAARPYLQNAAGKTDPEARETPANFTLYVLQRDKDFGIPYLHEVARARSKNKYCNADWAVWRELGVTLPDNSGTYECVGE
;
A
#
# COMPACT_ATOMS: atom_id res chain seq x y z
N MET A 1 49.50 40.59 17.82
CA MET A 1 49.14 40.24 16.43
C MET A 1 48.13 39.09 16.52
N PHE A 2 46.83 39.40 16.56
CA PHE A 2 45.76 38.41 16.80
C PHE A 2 45.21 37.93 15.46
N ALA A 3 45.49 36.68 15.09
CA ALA A 3 44.90 36.05 13.91
C ALA A 3 43.48 35.56 14.25
N ARG A 4 42.48 36.15 13.59
CA ARG A 4 41.08 35.72 13.63
C ARG A 4 40.94 34.39 12.91
N LEU A 5 40.57 33.34 13.64
CA LEU A 5 40.20 32.05 13.08
C LEU A 5 38.71 32.12 12.69
N THR A 6 38.44 32.33 11.40
CA THR A 6 37.08 32.32 10.86
C THR A 6 36.60 30.87 10.80
N PHE A 7 35.80 30.46 11.76
CA PHE A 7 35.13 29.16 11.76
C PHE A 7 34.07 29.15 10.65
N PHE A 8 34.37 28.49 9.54
CA PHE A 8 33.38 28.12 8.54
C PHE A 8 32.47 27.03 9.13
N PHE A 9 31.27 27.42 9.56
CA PHE A 9 30.21 26.50 9.94
C PHE A 9 29.66 25.86 8.66
N PHE A 10 30.22 24.72 8.25
CA PHE A 10 29.68 23.90 7.17
C PHE A 10 28.43 23.19 7.70
N LEU A 11 27.26 23.81 7.51
CA LEU A 11 25.98 23.20 7.81
C LEU A 11 25.72 22.12 6.75
N LEU A 12 26.22 20.92 7.00
CA LEU A 12 25.93 19.74 6.17
C LEU A 12 24.46 19.40 6.39
N LEU A 13 23.58 19.91 5.52
CA LEU A 13 22.19 19.46 5.40
C LEU A 13 22.23 17.99 4.99
N ILE A 14 22.18 17.11 5.98
CA ILE A 14 21.91 15.69 5.80
C ILE A 14 20.51 15.61 5.21
N ALA A 15 20.42 15.43 3.89
CA ALA A 15 19.17 15.04 3.23
C ALA A 15 18.82 13.64 3.75
N VAL A 16 18.09 13.59 4.86
CA VAL A 16 17.64 12.34 5.48
C VAL A 16 16.88 11.56 4.41
N PRO A 17 17.02 10.22 4.32
CA PRO A 17 16.11 9.37 3.58
C PRO A 17 14.75 9.31 4.31
N ALA A 18 14.13 10.48 4.51
CA ALA A 18 13.01 10.68 5.41
C ALA A 18 11.75 9.96 4.93
N ARG A 19 11.63 9.68 3.63
CA ARG A 19 10.39 9.16 3.04
C ARG A 19 9.99 7.77 3.54
N ALA A 20 10.96 6.87 3.71
CA ALA A 20 10.67 5.51 4.19
C ALA A 20 10.33 5.49 5.69
N GLU A 21 11.04 6.30 6.49
CA GLU A 21 10.77 6.39 7.93
C GLU A 21 9.44 7.10 8.20
N THR A 22 9.15 8.20 7.50
CA THR A 22 7.85 8.87 7.56
C THR A 22 6.70 7.92 7.22
N LEU A 23 6.82 7.14 6.14
CA LEU A 23 5.78 6.16 5.80
C LEU A 23 5.60 5.12 6.91
N ARG A 24 6.69 4.60 7.47
CA ARG A 24 6.63 3.64 8.58
C ARG A 24 5.92 4.23 9.80
N TYR A 25 6.21 5.48 10.18
CA TYR A 25 5.52 6.15 11.27
C TYR A 25 4.02 6.31 10.99
N MET A 26 3.65 6.79 9.80
CA MET A 26 2.24 6.96 9.42
C MET A 26 1.47 5.64 9.45
N VAL A 27 2.05 4.58 8.88
CA VAL A 27 1.46 3.24 8.88
C VAL A 27 1.42 2.65 10.30
N GLY A 28 2.41 2.99 11.13
CA GLY A 28 2.46 2.60 12.53
C GLY A 28 1.32 3.13 13.38
N ASP A 29 0.58 4.15 12.94
CA ASP A 29 -0.61 4.69 13.61
C ASP A 29 -1.93 4.13 13.05
N LEU A 30 -1.86 3.14 12.16
CA LEU A 30 -3.01 2.49 11.54
C LEU A 30 -3.14 1.02 11.97
N ASP A 31 -4.39 0.55 12.03
CA ASP A 31 -4.75 -0.85 12.17
C ASP A 31 -5.16 -1.41 10.81
N VAL A 32 -4.74 -2.64 10.50
CA VAL A 32 -5.21 -3.36 9.31
C VAL A 32 -6.68 -3.73 9.50
N LEU A 33 -7.48 -3.43 8.49
CA LEU A 33 -8.88 -3.82 8.41
C LEU A 33 -8.98 -5.21 7.78
N PRO A 34 -9.37 -6.26 8.54
CA PRO A 34 -9.55 -7.59 7.97
C PRO A 34 -10.79 -7.60 7.06
N LEU A 35 -10.62 -8.09 5.83
CA LEU A 35 -11.70 -8.21 4.86
C LEU A 35 -12.01 -9.66 4.54
N HIS A 36 -13.30 -10.01 4.55
CA HIS A 36 -13.79 -11.29 4.04
C HIS A 36 -14.11 -11.20 2.54
N TYR A 37 -14.23 -12.35 1.88
CA TYR A 37 -14.69 -12.40 0.49
C TYR A 37 -16.15 -11.95 0.39
N GLY A 38 -16.48 -11.24 -0.69
CA GLY A 38 -17.77 -10.60 -0.87
C GLY A 38 -17.77 -9.15 -0.38
N THR A 39 -18.88 -8.71 0.18
CA THR A 39 -19.12 -7.31 0.56
C THR A 39 -18.75 -7.07 2.02
N ASN A 40 -17.90 -6.08 2.27
CA ASN A 40 -17.53 -5.64 3.61
C ASN A 40 -18.12 -4.25 3.84
N ASP A 41 -19.08 -4.14 4.76
CA ASP A 41 -19.73 -2.88 5.10
C ASP A 41 -18.89 -2.08 6.10
N LEU A 42 -18.71 -0.79 5.83
CA LEU A 42 -18.02 0.14 6.72
C LEU A 42 -18.78 1.45 6.81
N HIS A 43 -18.69 2.09 7.98
CA HIS A 43 -19.18 3.46 8.17
C HIS A 43 -18.00 4.35 8.56
N ILE A 44 -17.71 5.37 7.73
CA ILE A 44 -16.52 6.22 7.85
C ILE A 44 -16.90 7.68 7.73
N SER A 45 -16.63 8.48 8.77
CA SER A 45 -16.91 9.92 8.78
C SER A 45 -18.33 10.32 8.35
N GLY A 46 -19.33 9.50 8.68
CA GLY A 46 -20.72 9.73 8.32
C GLY A 46 -21.14 9.17 6.95
N ASP A 47 -20.20 8.65 6.17
CA ASP A 47 -20.47 7.99 4.90
C ASP A 47 -20.56 6.47 5.07
N ASP A 48 -21.51 5.84 4.38
CA ASP A 48 -21.57 4.39 4.24
C ASP A 48 -20.65 3.96 3.09
N LEU A 49 -19.81 2.95 3.32
CA LEU A 49 -18.88 2.40 2.35
C LEU A 49 -19.06 0.89 2.21
N LEU A 50 -18.85 0.38 1.00
CA LEU A 50 -18.66 -1.04 0.74
C LEU A 50 -17.24 -1.27 0.23
N ILE A 51 -16.58 -2.28 0.76
CA ILE A 51 -15.38 -2.84 0.15
C ILE A 51 -15.72 -4.24 -0.35
N VAL A 52 -15.79 -4.38 -1.67
CA VAL A 52 -16.04 -5.67 -2.31
C VAL A 52 -14.70 -6.33 -2.57
N ARG A 53 -14.48 -7.52 -2.01
CA ARG A 53 -13.32 -8.37 -2.25
C ARG A 53 -13.74 -9.59 -3.06
N GLY A 54 -13.11 -9.79 -4.21
CA GLY A 54 -13.27 -10.97 -5.04
C GLY A 54 -11.94 -11.66 -5.33
N VAL A 55 -12.01 -12.78 -6.03
CA VAL A 55 -10.85 -13.48 -6.59
C VAL A 55 -10.85 -13.24 -8.10
N PHE A 56 -9.67 -13.06 -8.68
CA PHE A 56 -9.50 -13.25 -10.11
C PHE A 56 -8.55 -14.42 -10.36
N GLU A 57 -8.93 -15.27 -11.31
CA GLU A 57 -8.10 -16.33 -11.84
C GLU A 57 -8.02 -16.10 -13.34
N THR A 58 -6.81 -15.95 -13.85
CA THR A 58 -6.59 -16.15 -15.27
C THR A 58 -6.46 -17.66 -15.43
N GLY A 59 -6.93 -18.30 -16.51
CA GLY A 59 -6.79 -19.76 -16.69
C GLY A 59 -5.34 -20.30 -16.78
N THR A 60 -4.37 -19.52 -16.32
CA THR A 60 -2.99 -19.87 -16.03
C THR A 60 -2.79 -19.96 -14.52
N ALA A 61 -1.55 -20.02 -14.04
CA ALA A 61 -1.28 -20.01 -12.61
C ALA A 61 -1.48 -18.61 -11.96
N TRP A 62 -1.69 -17.55 -12.74
CA TRP A 62 -1.80 -16.19 -12.22
C TRP A 62 -3.17 -15.89 -11.65
N GLY A 63 -3.19 -15.31 -10.45
CA GLY A 63 -4.40 -14.89 -9.78
C GLY A 63 -4.15 -13.95 -8.60
N GLY A 64 -5.17 -13.85 -7.75
CA GLY A 64 -5.11 -13.13 -6.50
C GLY A 64 -6.45 -12.49 -6.15
N ASP A 65 -6.40 -11.42 -5.37
CA ASP A 65 -7.58 -10.70 -4.93
C ASP A 65 -7.82 -9.46 -5.78
N VAL A 66 -9.10 -9.17 -6.03
CA VAL A 66 -9.55 -7.91 -6.61
C VAL A 66 -10.41 -7.17 -5.58
N TYR A 67 -10.22 -5.85 -5.48
CA TYR A 67 -10.95 -5.00 -4.57
C TYR A 67 -11.60 -3.83 -5.30
N THR A 68 -12.83 -3.50 -4.91
CA THR A 68 -13.53 -2.29 -5.32
C THR A 68 -14.10 -1.61 -4.08
N VAL A 69 -13.92 -0.30 -3.98
CA VAL A 69 -14.50 0.50 -2.91
C VAL A 69 -15.66 1.30 -3.48
N LEU A 70 -16.81 1.21 -2.82
CA LEU A 70 -18.00 1.98 -3.13
C LEU A 70 -18.31 2.89 -1.94
N ILE A 71 -18.74 4.11 -2.20
CA ILE A 71 -19.22 5.05 -1.18
C ILE A 71 -20.64 5.44 -1.51
N LYS A 72 -21.50 5.51 -0.51
CA LYS A 72 -22.89 5.90 -0.69
C LYS A 72 -22.99 7.40 -0.94
N ASN A 73 -23.76 7.79 -1.93
CA ASN A 73 -24.12 9.17 -2.21
C ASN A 73 -25.63 9.24 -2.52
N GLY A 74 -26.41 9.73 -1.56
CA GLY A 74 -27.87 9.62 -1.62
C GLY A 74 -28.32 8.16 -1.68
N ASP A 75 -29.09 7.83 -2.72
CA ASP A 75 -29.61 6.47 -2.96
C ASP A 75 -28.71 5.61 -3.86
N ALA A 76 -27.54 6.14 -4.27
CA ALA A 76 -26.61 5.46 -5.18
C ALA A 76 -25.29 5.09 -4.52
N TRP A 77 -24.62 4.08 -5.09
CA TRP A 77 -23.25 3.70 -4.75
C TRP A 77 -22.29 4.23 -5.81
N GLU A 78 -21.34 5.07 -5.39
CA GLU A 78 -20.30 5.62 -6.24
C GLU A 78 -19.02 4.80 -6.11
N MET A 79 -18.43 4.40 -7.24
CA MET A 79 -17.12 3.76 -7.24
C MET A 79 -16.03 4.77 -6.91
N VAL A 80 -15.24 4.47 -5.87
CA VAL A 80 -14.05 5.22 -5.51
C VAL A 80 -12.98 4.97 -6.56
N ARG A 81 -12.40 6.05 -7.09
CA ARG A 81 -11.33 5.96 -8.09
C ARG A 81 -9.99 5.73 -7.42
N TYR A 82 -9.15 4.91 -8.00
CA TYR A 82 -7.77 4.72 -7.55
C TYR A 82 -6.79 5.70 -8.20
N GLU A 83 -7.09 6.13 -9.43
CA GLU A 83 -6.22 7.01 -10.22
C GLU A 83 -6.84 8.40 -10.36
N LYS A 84 -6.10 9.46 -9.98
CA LYS A 84 -6.56 10.86 -10.02
C LYS A 84 -7.13 11.28 -11.39
N ASN A 85 -6.57 10.75 -12.48
CA ASN A 85 -7.00 11.04 -13.86
C ASN A 85 -7.50 9.78 -14.60
N GLY A 86 -7.65 8.67 -13.88
CA GLY A 86 -8.10 7.42 -14.44
C GLY A 86 -9.55 7.14 -14.10
N TRP A 87 -10.11 6.16 -14.80
CA TRP A 87 -11.45 5.65 -14.53
C TRP A 87 -11.42 4.32 -13.77
N SER A 88 -10.23 3.84 -13.39
CA SER A 88 -10.09 2.61 -12.63
C SER A 88 -10.41 2.82 -11.16
N GLY A 89 -11.38 2.06 -10.64
CA GLY A 89 -11.65 1.89 -9.20
C GLY A 89 -11.21 0.53 -8.66
N VAL A 90 -10.41 -0.21 -9.44
CA VAL A 90 -10.03 -1.58 -9.15
C VAL A 90 -8.61 -1.63 -8.60
N LEU A 91 -8.46 -2.24 -7.42
CA LEU A 91 -7.19 -2.57 -6.79
C LEU A 91 -6.97 -4.08 -6.88
N THR A 92 -5.73 -4.51 -7.09
CA THR A 92 -5.40 -5.94 -7.17
C THR A 92 -4.26 -6.32 -6.24
N LYS A 93 -4.41 -7.45 -5.55
CA LYS A 93 -3.30 -8.25 -5.03
C LYS A 93 -2.97 -9.28 -6.12
N THR A 94 -1.73 -9.36 -6.53
CA THR A 94 -1.34 -10.23 -7.66
C THR A 94 -0.26 -11.19 -7.23
N GLN A 95 -0.48 -12.47 -7.53
CA GLN A 95 0.44 -13.57 -7.28
C GLN A 95 0.65 -14.34 -8.60
N PRO A 96 1.91 -14.54 -9.04
CA PRO A 96 2.23 -15.52 -10.06
C PRO A 96 2.09 -16.88 -9.39
N HIS A 97 1.34 -17.82 -9.97
CA HIS A 97 1.05 -19.12 -9.35
C HIS A 97 0.27 -19.03 -8.01
N THR A 98 -0.80 -19.81 -7.90
CA THR A 98 -1.57 -19.90 -6.67
C THR A 98 -0.62 -20.36 -5.55
N PHE A 99 -0.54 -19.59 -4.45
CA PHE A 99 0.33 -19.81 -3.28
C PHE A 99 1.81 -19.39 -3.38
N GLU A 100 2.29 -18.77 -4.46
CA GLU A 100 3.64 -18.19 -4.49
C GLU A 100 3.67 -16.69 -4.11
N ASP A 101 4.81 -16.08 -4.37
CA ASP A 101 5.19 -14.76 -3.91
C ASP A 101 4.32 -13.63 -4.44
N SER A 102 3.77 -12.82 -3.53
CA SER A 102 3.00 -11.64 -3.95
C SER A 102 3.88 -10.63 -4.69
N ILE A 103 3.46 -10.24 -5.90
CA ILE A 103 4.07 -9.16 -6.68
C ILE A 103 3.46 -7.83 -6.26
N VAL A 104 2.14 -7.81 -6.08
CA VAL A 104 1.37 -6.66 -5.61
C VAL A 104 0.56 -7.11 -4.42
N THR A 105 0.53 -6.28 -3.38
CA THR A 105 -0.34 -6.48 -2.23
C THR A 105 -1.03 -5.19 -1.84
N VAL A 106 -2.23 -5.34 -1.29
CA VAL A 106 -3.12 -4.24 -0.89
C VAL A 106 -3.60 -4.52 0.53
N ARG A 107 -3.59 -3.48 1.38
CA ARG A 107 -4.10 -3.52 2.75
C ARG A 107 -5.00 -2.32 2.96
N PHE A 108 -6.23 -2.60 3.37
CA PHE A 108 -7.13 -1.58 3.88
C PHE A 108 -6.81 -1.34 5.34
N MET A 109 -6.81 -0.08 5.75
CA MET A 109 -6.34 0.35 7.05
C MET A 109 -7.23 1.46 7.59
N VAL A 110 -7.36 1.51 8.91
CA VAL A 110 -8.11 2.54 9.63
C VAL A 110 -7.24 3.10 10.77
N PRO A 111 -7.47 4.32 11.27
CA PRO A 111 -6.73 4.84 12.40
C PRO A 111 -6.83 3.93 13.63
N LYS A 112 -5.72 3.77 14.35
CA LYS A 112 -5.67 2.90 15.52
C LYS A 112 -6.77 3.18 16.53
N GLY A 113 -7.36 2.12 17.06
CA GLY A 113 -8.40 2.21 18.09
C GLY A 113 -9.79 2.64 17.59
N THR A 114 -9.96 2.97 16.30
CA THR A 114 -11.28 3.35 15.74
C THR A 114 -12.17 2.16 15.41
N SER A 115 -11.59 0.99 15.10
CA SER A 115 -12.38 -0.22 14.80
C SER A 115 -13.23 -0.70 15.98
N LYS A 116 -12.82 -0.37 17.21
CA LYS A 116 -13.53 -0.72 18.45
C LYS A 116 -14.62 0.27 18.84
N SER A 117 -14.49 1.53 18.43
CA SER A 117 -15.43 2.59 18.77
C SER A 117 -16.58 2.73 17.77
N GLY A 118 -16.50 2.08 16.61
CA GLY A 118 -17.45 2.23 15.51
C GLY A 118 -17.33 3.56 14.76
N ASN A 119 -16.52 4.50 15.25
CA ASN A 119 -16.28 5.80 14.63
C ASN A 119 -14.93 5.78 13.90
N VAL A 120 -14.93 5.22 12.70
CA VAL A 120 -13.79 5.27 11.79
C VAL A 120 -13.76 6.64 11.10
N SER A 121 -12.67 7.39 11.25
CA SER A 121 -12.58 8.74 10.67
C SER A 121 -12.10 8.74 9.22
N SER A 122 -11.30 7.77 8.80
CA SER A 122 -10.76 7.72 7.43
C SER A 122 -10.46 6.28 7.02
N LEU A 123 -10.60 6.00 5.72
CA LEU A 123 -10.06 4.79 5.09
C LEU A 123 -8.69 5.09 4.50
N TYR A 124 -7.72 4.25 4.84
CA TYR A 124 -6.40 4.24 4.21
C TYR A 124 -6.19 2.96 3.41
N VAL A 125 -5.40 3.05 2.35
CA VAL A 125 -5.01 1.91 1.54
C VAL A 125 -3.49 1.90 1.41
N LEU A 126 -2.83 0.89 1.97
CA LEU A 126 -1.42 0.63 1.71
C LEU A 126 -1.31 -0.34 0.54
N LYS A 127 -0.66 0.09 -0.54
CA LYS A 127 -0.27 -0.75 -1.65
C LYS A 127 1.24 -0.96 -1.61
N ALA A 128 1.68 -2.19 -1.82
CA ALA A 128 3.07 -2.48 -2.12
C ALA A 128 3.17 -3.25 -3.43
N ALA A 129 4.13 -2.88 -4.27
CA ALA A 129 4.35 -3.53 -5.55
C ALA A 129 5.85 -3.67 -5.83
N ARG A 130 6.27 -4.83 -6.29
CA ARG A 130 7.63 -5.07 -6.76
C ARG A 130 7.63 -5.40 -8.25
N PRO A 131 8.68 -5.06 -9.00
CA PRO A 131 8.86 -5.59 -10.35
C PRO A 131 9.03 -7.11 -10.32
N TYR A 132 8.33 -7.83 -11.19
CA TYR A 132 8.46 -9.29 -11.34
C TYR A 132 9.42 -9.64 -12.47
N LEU A 133 10.47 -10.40 -12.17
CA LEU A 133 11.52 -10.81 -13.12
C LEU A 133 12.03 -9.64 -13.96
N GLN A 134 12.29 -8.50 -13.34
CA GLN A 134 12.83 -7.32 -14.01
C GLN A 134 14.13 -6.87 -13.35
N ASN A 135 15.17 -6.66 -14.17
CA ASN A 135 16.43 -6.11 -13.69
C ASN A 135 16.38 -4.59 -13.49
N ALA A 136 17.51 -4.00 -13.07
CA ALA A 136 17.61 -2.56 -12.82
C ALA A 136 17.36 -1.69 -14.06
N ALA A 137 17.51 -2.25 -15.27
CA ALA A 137 17.21 -1.57 -16.53
C ALA A 137 15.75 -1.78 -17.00
N GLY A 138 14.92 -2.45 -16.20
CA GLY A 138 13.51 -2.74 -16.52
C GLY A 138 13.34 -3.84 -17.58
N LYS A 139 14.39 -4.60 -17.90
CA LYS A 139 14.30 -5.73 -18.82
C LYS A 139 13.93 -7.00 -18.07
N THR A 140 13.16 -7.88 -18.73
CA THR A 140 12.86 -9.20 -18.20
C THR A 140 14.15 -9.96 -17.94
N ASP A 141 14.32 -10.43 -16.71
CA ASP A 141 15.49 -11.12 -16.20
C ASP A 141 15.02 -12.23 -15.25
N PRO A 142 15.07 -13.51 -15.67
CA PRO A 142 14.68 -14.64 -14.84
C PRO A 142 15.50 -14.77 -13.54
N GLU A 143 16.71 -14.20 -13.50
CA GLU A 143 17.57 -14.22 -12.31
C GLU A 143 17.19 -13.10 -11.33
N ALA A 144 16.39 -12.12 -11.74
CA ALA A 144 15.89 -11.04 -10.89
C ALA A 144 14.71 -11.51 -10.00
N ARG A 145 14.96 -12.54 -9.19
CA ARG A 145 13.99 -13.09 -8.22
C ARG A 145 13.68 -12.12 -7.09
N GLU A 146 14.66 -11.30 -6.68
CA GLU A 146 14.50 -10.28 -5.64
C GLU A 146 14.63 -8.86 -6.19
N THR A 147 13.62 -8.03 -5.93
CA THR A 147 13.59 -6.64 -6.37
C THR A 147 13.14 -5.72 -5.24
N PRO A 148 13.56 -4.45 -5.22
CA PRO A 148 13.02 -3.50 -4.26
C PRO A 148 11.52 -3.27 -4.49
N ALA A 149 10.74 -3.27 -3.42
CA ALA A 149 9.32 -2.96 -3.44
C ALA A 149 9.09 -1.44 -3.37
N ASN A 150 8.05 -0.97 -4.03
CA ASN A 150 7.51 0.38 -3.88
C ASN A 150 6.29 0.31 -2.97
N PHE A 151 6.28 1.15 -1.94
CA PHE A 151 5.17 1.31 -1.01
C PHE A 151 4.44 2.61 -1.31
N THR A 152 3.11 2.58 -1.31
CA THR A 152 2.30 3.78 -1.45
C THR A 152 1.11 3.71 -0.51
N LEU A 153 0.98 4.72 0.34
CA LEU A 153 -0.16 4.90 1.23
C LEU A 153 -1.08 5.92 0.61
N TYR A 154 -2.34 5.54 0.51
CA TYR A 154 -3.43 6.37 0.06
C TYR A 154 -4.42 6.62 1.18
N VAL A 155 -5.19 7.69 1.08
CA VAL A 155 -6.33 8.01 1.93
C VAL A 155 -7.55 8.30 1.06
N LEU A 156 -8.71 7.80 1.46
CA LEU A 156 -9.98 8.15 0.82
C LEU A 156 -10.33 9.60 1.12
N GLN A 157 -10.45 10.41 0.08
CA GLN A 157 -10.98 11.78 0.17
C GLN A 157 -11.82 12.09 -1.08
N ARG A 158 -12.69 13.10 -0.99
CA ARG A 158 -13.36 13.65 -2.16
C ARG A 158 -12.48 14.73 -2.79
N ASP A 159 -12.40 14.71 -4.11
CA ASP A 159 -11.79 15.79 -4.87
C ASP A 159 -12.51 17.11 -4.58
N LYS A 160 -11.75 18.18 -4.32
CA LYS A 160 -12.34 19.48 -3.99
C LYS A 160 -12.99 20.15 -5.20
N ASP A 161 -12.51 19.87 -6.40
CA ASP A 161 -12.93 20.54 -7.62
C ASP A 161 -14.14 19.82 -8.24
N PHE A 162 -14.18 18.49 -8.14
CA PHE A 162 -15.22 17.67 -8.76
C PHE A 162 -16.13 16.91 -7.80
N GLY A 163 -15.83 16.88 -6.49
CA GLY A 163 -16.60 16.15 -5.48
C GLY A 163 -16.49 14.62 -5.57
N ILE A 164 -15.67 14.11 -6.49
CA ILE A 164 -15.55 12.69 -6.81
C ILE A 164 -14.69 11.99 -5.75
N PRO A 165 -15.13 10.85 -5.18
CA PRO A 165 -14.35 10.11 -4.20
C PRO A 165 -13.15 9.42 -4.86
N TYR A 166 -11.94 9.63 -4.33
CA TYR A 166 -10.74 8.97 -4.84
C TYR A 166 -9.62 8.71 -3.81
N LEU A 167 -8.83 7.70 -4.16
CA LEU A 167 -7.53 7.26 -3.64
C LEU A 167 -6.44 8.34 -3.60
N HIS A 168 -6.38 9.26 -2.62
CA HIS A 168 -5.32 10.29 -2.60
C HIS A 168 -4.00 9.71 -2.09
N GLU A 169 -2.92 9.82 -2.86
CA GLU A 169 -1.58 9.46 -2.37
C GLU A 169 -1.12 10.45 -1.29
N VAL A 170 -0.79 9.93 -0.11
CA VAL A 170 -0.27 10.74 1.02
C VAL A 170 1.20 10.47 1.29
N ALA A 171 1.69 9.27 0.97
CA ALA A 171 3.08 8.93 1.14
C ALA A 171 3.50 7.83 0.16
N ARG A 172 4.76 7.91 -0.27
CA ARG A 172 5.42 6.90 -1.09
C ARG A 172 6.85 6.69 -0.64
N ALA A 173 7.25 5.44 -0.59
CA ALA A 173 8.62 5.04 -0.28
C ALA A 173 9.06 3.86 -1.14
N ARG A 174 10.37 3.65 -1.24
CA ARG A 174 10.96 2.46 -1.83
C ARG A 174 11.66 1.68 -0.72
N SER A 175 11.59 0.36 -0.80
CA SER A 175 12.22 -0.52 0.18
C SER A 175 13.74 -0.38 0.16
N LYS A 176 14.36 -0.52 1.33
CA LYS A 176 15.81 -0.49 1.51
C LYS A 176 16.45 -1.80 1.04
N ASN A 177 15.79 -2.92 1.30
CA ASN A 177 16.23 -4.24 0.84
C ASN A 177 15.45 -4.69 -0.40
N LYS A 178 15.93 -5.77 -1.01
CA LYS A 178 15.22 -6.48 -2.07
C LYS A 178 14.40 -7.61 -1.44
N TYR A 179 13.28 -7.92 -2.07
CA TYR A 179 12.37 -8.97 -1.60
C TYR A 179 11.83 -9.72 -2.80
N CYS A 180 11.63 -11.03 -2.63
CA CYS A 180 10.86 -11.89 -3.52
C CYS A 180 9.35 -11.72 -3.35
N ASN A 181 8.90 -11.18 -2.21
CA ASN A 181 7.48 -11.11 -1.84
C ASN A 181 7.10 -9.72 -1.30
N ALA A 182 6.06 -9.11 -1.85
CA ALA A 182 5.62 -7.76 -1.46
C ALA A 182 5.01 -7.73 -0.04
N ASP A 183 4.30 -8.79 0.38
CA ASP A 183 3.81 -8.94 1.75
C ASP A 183 4.96 -8.99 2.75
N TRP A 184 6.05 -9.70 2.41
CA TRP A 184 7.25 -9.76 3.24
C TRP A 184 7.94 -8.41 3.36
N ALA A 185 8.06 -7.67 2.26
CA ALA A 185 8.62 -6.31 2.26
C ALA A 185 7.83 -5.38 3.19
N VAL A 186 6.50 -5.45 3.15
CA VAL A 186 5.59 -4.68 3.99
C VAL A 186 5.79 -5.02 5.47
N TRP A 187 5.88 -6.30 5.82
CA TRP A 187 6.13 -6.72 7.20
C TRP A 187 7.50 -6.27 7.71
N ARG A 188 8.57 -6.53 6.95
CA ARG A 188 9.94 -6.24 7.37
C ARG A 188 10.25 -4.76 7.50
N GLU A 189 9.75 -3.92 6.58
CA GLU A 189 10.12 -2.50 6.55
C GLU A 189 9.09 -1.59 7.21
N LEU A 190 7.80 -1.95 7.16
CA LEU A 190 6.73 -1.12 7.69
C LEU A 190 6.13 -1.67 8.99
N GLY A 191 6.42 -2.92 9.36
CA GLY A 191 5.92 -3.53 10.59
C GLY A 191 4.43 -3.91 10.54
N VAL A 192 3.84 -3.93 9.35
CA VAL A 192 2.44 -4.32 9.14
C VAL A 192 2.35 -5.84 9.12
N THR A 193 1.45 -6.40 9.90
CA THR A 193 1.30 -7.86 10.01
C THR A 193 0.98 -8.51 8.66
N LEU A 194 1.56 -9.69 8.46
CA LEU A 194 1.27 -10.56 7.32
C LEU A 194 -0.23 -10.93 7.30
N PRO A 195 -0.79 -11.21 6.11
CA PRO A 195 -2.22 -11.49 5.98
C PRO A 195 -2.61 -12.84 6.57
N ASP A 196 -1.64 -13.75 6.72
CA ASP A 196 -1.76 -15.01 7.44
C ASP A 196 -0.38 -15.39 8.05
N ASN A 197 -0.39 -16.43 8.89
CA ASN A 197 0.81 -16.92 9.59
C ASN A 197 1.53 -18.04 8.80
N SER A 198 1.33 -18.16 7.48
CA SER A 198 1.74 -19.35 6.74
C SER A 198 3.26 -19.56 6.61
N GLY A 199 4.09 -18.56 6.96
CA GLY A 199 5.55 -18.64 6.81
C GLY A 199 6.04 -18.69 5.36
N THR A 200 5.14 -18.73 4.37
CA THR A 200 5.45 -18.86 2.93
C THR A 200 5.90 -17.55 2.27
N TYR A 201 6.39 -16.60 3.07
CA TYR A 201 6.74 -15.24 2.62
C TYR A 201 8.24 -14.97 2.60
N GLU A 202 9.03 -15.85 3.25
CA GLU A 202 10.48 -15.78 3.21
C GLU A 202 11.00 -16.23 1.86
N CYS A 203 11.97 -15.48 1.32
CA CYS A 203 12.73 -15.92 0.17
C CYS A 203 13.58 -17.11 0.59
N VAL A 204 13.06 -18.32 0.41
CA VAL A 204 13.86 -19.53 0.59
C VAL A 204 14.78 -19.57 -0.63
N GLY A 205 16.06 -19.24 -0.41
CA GLY A 205 17.07 -19.48 -1.43
C GLY A 205 17.10 -20.98 -1.73
N GLU A 206 16.82 -21.34 -2.97
CA GLU A 206 17.14 -22.67 -3.50
C GLU A 206 18.67 -22.84 -3.59
#